data_AF-A0A7Y8C4V7-F1
#
_entry.id   AF-A0A7Y8C4V7-F1
#
_cell.length_a   1.000
_cell.length_b   1.000
_cell.length_c   1.000
_cell.angle_alpha   90.00
_cell.angle_beta   90.00
_cell.angle_gamma   90.00
#
_symmetry.space_group_name_H-M   'P 1'
#
loop_
_entity.id
_entity.type
_entity.pdbx_description
1 polymer ?
#
loop_
_entity_poly.entity_id
_entity_poly.type
_entity_poly.pdbx_seq_one_letter_code
_entity_poly.pdbx_strand_id
1 'polypeptide(L)'
;MDEGINNKVISPSLPIDQTREQWFSSVPIYVVFLVLIIVYAFSGFYFHRFNEVLAGCLTPIVNGLGFVGIKIAPILVGPLDDVFYKNLSGLSFIGASTYNLASFVYMIVHRRVAALSCVDAHAKLMKRKQWGAKKTWLILHFYVYVGVSALGVFLTACLLNGVFHWWVFAVARGDVLNACLISIYFCFAGMMPTCLYSVVLQYAVFDVTYFFRKIYPKI
;
A
#
# COMPACT_ATOMS: atom_id res chain seq x y z
N MET A 1 20.08 52.73 31.28
CA MET A 1 19.69 51.53 32.04
C MET A 1 18.26 51.24 31.64
N ASP A 2 18.08 50.26 30.77
CA ASP A 2 16.95 49.32 30.83
C ASP A 2 17.31 48.13 29.94
N GLU A 3 17.39 46.99 30.62
CA GLU A 3 17.68 45.65 30.13
C GLU A 3 16.49 45.20 29.24
N GLY A 4 16.70 44.62 28.06
CA GLY A 4 17.11 43.23 27.97
C GLY A 4 15.92 42.27 27.93
N ILE A 5 15.18 42.21 26.81
CA ILE A 5 14.46 40.99 26.41
C ILE A 5 14.79 40.71 24.94
N ASN A 6 15.91 40.03 24.79
CA ASN A 6 16.35 39.40 23.57
C ASN A 6 15.43 38.20 23.34
N ASN A 7 14.30 38.40 22.65
CA ASN A 7 13.44 37.34 22.16
C ASN A 7 14.14 36.60 21.02
N LYS A 8 15.20 35.85 21.36
CA LYS A 8 15.69 34.75 20.56
C LYS A 8 14.55 33.74 20.51
N VAL A 9 13.72 33.85 19.48
CA VAL A 9 12.88 32.74 19.01
C VAL A 9 13.87 31.64 18.67
N ILE A 10 14.13 30.76 19.62
CA ILE A 10 14.81 29.49 19.38
C ILE A 10 13.81 28.71 18.53
N SER A 11 13.84 28.98 17.24
CA SER A 11 13.39 28.04 16.24
C SER A 11 14.36 26.88 16.37
N PRO A 12 13.95 25.68 16.82
CA PRO A 12 14.78 24.52 16.54
C PRO A 12 14.84 24.44 15.01
N SER A 13 15.96 24.90 14.46
CA SER A 13 16.37 24.59 13.10
C SER A 13 16.57 23.07 13.09
N LEU A 14 15.47 22.35 12.88
CA LEU A 14 15.51 20.94 12.54
C LEU A 14 16.46 20.84 11.35
N PRO A 15 17.56 20.09 11.44
CA PRO A 15 18.50 19.96 10.35
C PRO A 15 17.73 19.50 9.11
N ILE A 16 17.93 20.22 8.00
CA ILE A 16 17.36 19.96 6.68
C ILE A 16 18.11 18.77 6.06
N ASP A 17 18.19 17.67 6.81
CA ASP A 17 18.89 16.45 6.42
C ASP A 17 18.24 15.20 7.03
N GLN A 18 16.94 15.27 7.33
CA GLN A 18 16.13 14.06 7.30
C GLN A 18 15.89 13.74 5.83
N THR A 19 16.86 13.04 5.23
CA THR A 19 16.58 12.05 4.18
C THR A 19 15.20 11.49 4.46
N ARG A 20 14.26 11.65 3.51
CA ARG A 20 12.96 10.96 3.56
C ARG A 20 13.30 9.49 3.77
N GLU A 21 13.26 9.00 5.01
CA GLU A 21 13.55 7.60 5.28
C GLU A 21 12.48 6.82 4.48
N GLN A 22 12.93 6.15 3.43
CA GLN A 22 12.05 5.32 2.63
C GLN A 22 11.40 4.30 3.57
N TRP A 23 10.07 4.21 3.48
CA TRP A 23 9.23 3.34 4.31
C TRP A 23 9.83 1.95 4.53
N PHE A 24 10.33 1.33 3.45
CA PHE A 24 11.36 0.28 3.43
C PHE A 24 11.84 0.14 1.98
N SER A 25 12.98 -0.52 1.74
CA SER A 25 13.44 -0.79 0.37
C SER A 25 12.53 -1.84 -0.29
N SER A 26 11.46 -1.37 -0.92
CA SER A 26 10.48 -2.23 -1.59
C SER A 26 10.85 -2.59 -3.02
N VAL A 27 11.97 -2.06 -3.54
CA VAL A 27 12.42 -2.23 -4.92
C VAL A 27 12.51 -3.71 -5.32
N PRO A 28 13.05 -4.64 -4.49
CA PRO A 28 13.13 -6.04 -4.88
C PRO A 28 11.76 -6.66 -5.13
N ILE A 29 10.77 -6.38 -4.26
CA ILE A 29 9.43 -6.95 -4.38
C ILE A 29 8.68 -6.30 -5.55
N TYR A 30 8.74 -4.97 -5.66
CA TYR A 30 8.14 -4.21 -6.75
C TYR A 30 8.60 -4.71 -8.13
N VAL A 31 9.92 -4.91 -8.29
CA VAL A 31 10.52 -5.28 -9.58
C VAL A 31 10.30 -6.76 -9.90
N VAL A 32 10.54 -7.67 -8.94
CA VAL A 32 10.47 -9.11 -9.20
C VAL A 32 9.07 -9.52 -9.64
N PHE A 33 8.01 -9.09 -8.94
CA PHE A 33 6.65 -9.49 -9.30
C PHE A 33 6.16 -8.85 -10.60
N LEU A 34 6.55 -7.61 -10.89
CA LEU A 34 6.32 -6.98 -12.20
C LEU A 34 6.93 -7.80 -13.34
N VAL A 35 8.22 -8.15 -13.20
CA VAL A 35 8.93 -8.92 -14.22
C VAL A 35 8.31 -10.29 -14.37
N LEU A 36 7.94 -10.97 -13.28
CA LEU A 36 7.25 -12.26 -13.33
C LEU A 36 5.89 -12.17 -14.03
N ILE A 37 5.09 -11.15 -13.76
CA ILE A 37 3.80 -10.91 -14.43
C ILE A 37 4.02 -10.72 -15.93
N ILE A 38 4.98 -9.87 -16.33
CA ILE A 38 5.30 -9.60 -17.73
C ILE A 38 5.80 -10.86 -18.41
N VAL A 39 6.80 -11.54 -17.84
CA VAL A 39 7.37 -12.77 -18.40
C VAL A 39 6.30 -13.85 -18.54
N TYR A 40 5.46 -14.04 -17.54
CA TYR A 40 4.39 -15.03 -17.58
C TYR A 40 3.34 -14.67 -18.66
N ALA A 41 2.90 -13.41 -18.71
CA ALA A 41 1.97 -12.95 -19.73
C ALA A 41 2.55 -13.12 -21.15
N PHE A 42 3.77 -12.65 -21.41
CA PHE A 42 4.42 -12.82 -22.72
C PHE A 42 4.61 -14.30 -23.07
N SER A 43 4.93 -15.16 -22.10
CA SER A 43 5.04 -16.60 -22.35
C SER A 43 3.72 -17.22 -22.81
N GLY A 44 2.59 -16.86 -22.20
CA GLY A 44 1.28 -17.40 -22.57
C GLY A 44 0.82 -16.98 -23.96
N PHE A 45 1.12 -15.74 -24.35
CA PHE A 45 0.70 -15.19 -25.64
C PHE A 45 1.61 -15.61 -26.81
N TYR A 46 2.91 -15.84 -26.58
CA TYR A 46 3.87 -16.05 -27.67
C TYR A 46 4.67 -17.37 -27.60
N PHE A 47 4.79 -18.00 -26.43
CA PHE A 47 5.69 -19.14 -26.21
C PHE A 47 5.05 -20.26 -25.38
N HIS A 48 4.12 -21.01 -25.97
CA HIS A 48 3.33 -22.03 -25.26
C HIS A 48 4.15 -23.05 -24.47
N ARG A 49 5.24 -23.61 -25.04
CA ARG A 49 6.11 -24.57 -24.32
C ARG A 49 6.75 -23.97 -23.05
N PHE A 50 7.12 -22.69 -23.10
CA PHE A 50 7.69 -22.01 -21.94
C PHE A 50 6.61 -21.70 -20.90
N ASN A 51 5.40 -21.33 -21.35
CA ASN A 51 4.25 -21.13 -20.47
C ASN A 51 3.86 -22.41 -19.73
N GLU A 52 3.91 -23.58 -20.37
CA GLU A 52 3.65 -24.88 -19.72
C GLU A 52 4.61 -25.13 -18.54
N VAL A 53 5.90 -24.87 -18.74
CA VAL A 53 6.91 -25.00 -17.68
C VAL A 53 6.62 -24.02 -16.54
N LEU A 54 6.35 -22.75 -16.86
CA LEU A 54 6.02 -21.75 -15.85
C LEU A 54 4.71 -22.08 -15.11
N ALA A 55 3.70 -22.57 -15.82
CA ALA A 55 2.43 -23.02 -15.24
C ALA A 55 2.64 -24.23 -14.33
N GLY A 56 3.56 -25.15 -14.67
CA GLY A 56 3.95 -26.28 -13.82
C GLY A 56 4.53 -25.84 -12.48
N CYS A 57 5.22 -24.70 -12.42
CA CYS A 57 5.73 -24.12 -11.18
C CYS A 57 4.71 -23.25 -10.44
N LEU A 58 3.94 -22.43 -11.16
CA LEU A 58 3.02 -21.45 -10.57
C LEU A 58 1.71 -22.06 -10.07
N THR A 59 1.16 -23.01 -10.81
CA THR A 59 -0.15 -23.63 -10.48
C THR A 59 -0.14 -24.29 -9.10
N PRO A 60 0.90 -25.05 -8.69
CA PRO A 60 1.00 -25.58 -7.33
C PRO A 60 1.06 -24.50 -6.26
N ILE A 61 1.77 -23.38 -6.50
CA ILE A 61 1.88 -22.26 -5.56
C ILE A 61 0.51 -21.60 -5.37
N VAL A 62 -0.15 -21.28 -6.49
CA VAL A 62 -1.46 -20.62 -6.51
C VAL A 62 -2.56 -21.50 -5.93
N ASN A 63 -2.54 -22.80 -6.23
CA ASN A 63 -3.49 -23.75 -5.63
C ASN A 63 -3.16 -24.07 -4.17
N GLY A 64 -1.88 -24.02 -3.78
CA GLY A 64 -1.43 -24.21 -2.39
C GLY A 64 -2.01 -23.17 -1.44
N LEU A 65 -2.29 -21.95 -1.91
CA LEU A 65 -3.03 -20.93 -1.14
C LEU A 65 -4.42 -21.41 -0.71
N GLY A 66 -5.02 -22.36 -1.44
CA GLY A 66 -6.29 -22.97 -1.08
C GLY A 66 -6.23 -23.72 0.26
N PHE A 67 -5.06 -24.21 0.68
CA PHE A 67 -4.87 -24.87 1.97
C PHE A 67 -5.10 -23.91 3.15
N VAL A 68 -4.75 -22.63 2.97
CA VAL A 68 -5.00 -21.58 3.97
C VAL A 68 -6.34 -20.85 3.75
N GLY A 69 -7.23 -21.44 2.94
CA GLY A 69 -8.56 -20.90 2.66
C GLY A 69 -8.60 -19.81 1.58
N ILE A 70 -7.48 -19.49 0.92
CA ILE A 70 -7.39 -18.46 -0.11
C ILE A 70 -7.56 -19.12 -1.48
N LYS A 71 -8.72 -18.91 -2.11
CA LYS A 71 -8.98 -19.39 -3.48
C LYS A 71 -8.77 -18.24 -4.46
N ILE A 72 -7.69 -18.32 -5.24
CA ILE A 72 -7.43 -17.32 -6.28
C ILE A 72 -8.43 -17.47 -7.42
N ALA A 73 -9.07 -16.37 -7.76
CA ALA A 73 -9.96 -16.23 -8.90
C ALA A 73 -9.31 -15.35 -9.98
N PRO A 74 -9.60 -15.59 -11.27
CA PRO A 74 -8.97 -14.84 -12.36
C PRO A 74 -9.54 -13.42 -12.46
N ILE A 75 -8.71 -12.38 -12.40
CA ILE A 75 -9.10 -10.98 -12.62
C ILE A 75 -9.34 -10.72 -14.12
N LEU A 76 -8.73 -11.53 -14.97
CA LEU A 76 -8.79 -11.46 -16.42
C LEU A 76 -9.53 -12.67 -16.98
N VAL A 77 -10.27 -12.48 -18.05
CA VAL A 77 -10.87 -13.57 -18.85
C VAL A 77 -10.60 -13.32 -20.32
N GLY A 78 -10.55 -14.38 -21.12
CA GLY A 78 -10.24 -14.24 -22.54
C GLY A 78 -10.03 -15.60 -23.23
N PRO A 79 -9.35 -15.60 -24.39
CA PRO A 79 -9.25 -16.79 -25.24
C PRO A 79 -8.19 -17.81 -24.81
N LEU A 80 -7.40 -17.54 -23.76
CA LEU A 80 -6.44 -18.48 -23.20
C LEU A 80 -7.08 -19.34 -22.10
N ASP A 81 -6.41 -20.41 -21.69
CA ASP A 81 -6.91 -21.30 -20.64
C ASP A 81 -7.14 -20.58 -19.31
N ASP A 82 -8.18 -20.96 -18.58
CA ASP A 82 -8.50 -20.40 -17.25
C ASP A 82 -7.34 -20.50 -16.26
N VAL A 83 -6.54 -21.57 -16.36
CA VAL A 83 -5.34 -21.77 -15.53
C VAL A 83 -4.32 -20.65 -15.74
N PHE A 84 -4.15 -20.17 -16.98
CA PHE A 84 -3.26 -19.07 -17.28
C PHE A 84 -3.72 -17.78 -16.58
N TYR A 85 -5.00 -17.40 -16.73
CA TYR A 85 -5.52 -16.19 -16.10
C TYR A 85 -5.56 -16.27 -14.58
N LYS A 86 -5.82 -17.46 -14.02
CA LYS A 86 -5.76 -17.72 -12.59
C LYS A 86 -4.33 -17.57 -12.06
N ASN A 87 -3.34 -18.10 -12.76
CA ASN A 87 -1.93 -17.97 -12.37
C ASN A 87 -1.44 -16.52 -12.46
N LEU A 88 -1.85 -15.78 -13.49
CA LEU A 88 -1.51 -14.37 -13.65
C LEU A 88 -2.13 -13.49 -12.53
N SER A 89 -3.35 -13.82 -12.12
CA SER A 89 -4.01 -13.20 -10.97
C SER A 89 -3.37 -13.61 -9.65
N GLY A 90 -2.94 -14.87 -9.54
CA GLY A 90 -2.19 -15.39 -8.41
C GLY A 90 -0.86 -14.68 -8.20
N LEU A 91 -0.09 -14.45 -9.27
CA LEU A 91 1.13 -13.65 -9.22
C LEU A 91 0.89 -12.24 -8.67
N SER A 92 -0.20 -11.60 -9.14
CA SER A 92 -0.59 -10.26 -8.69
C SER A 92 -0.95 -10.25 -7.19
N PHE A 93 -1.75 -11.24 -6.76
CA PHE A 93 -2.13 -11.39 -5.35
C PHE A 93 -0.94 -11.72 -4.44
N ILE A 94 -0.06 -12.63 -4.86
CA ILE A 94 1.12 -13.04 -4.10
C ILE A 94 2.06 -11.86 -3.95
N GLY A 95 2.36 -11.14 -5.04
CA GLY A 95 3.24 -9.96 -5.00
C GLY A 95 2.71 -8.87 -4.06
N ALA A 96 1.41 -8.58 -4.16
CA ALA A 96 0.74 -7.65 -3.26
C ALA A 96 0.77 -8.12 -1.79
N SER A 97 0.48 -9.39 -1.54
CA SER A 97 0.47 -9.96 -0.18
C SER A 97 1.86 -10.00 0.44
N THR A 98 2.88 -10.38 -0.33
CA THR A 98 4.28 -10.38 0.13
C THR A 98 4.73 -8.98 0.52
N TYR A 99 4.37 -7.95 -0.26
CA TYR A 99 4.67 -6.56 0.09
C TYR A 99 3.98 -6.14 1.40
N ASN A 100 2.68 -6.42 1.54
CA ASN A 100 1.93 -6.05 2.74
C ASN A 100 2.46 -6.77 3.98
N LEU A 101 2.81 -8.06 3.85
CA LEU A 101 3.41 -8.84 4.93
C LEU A 101 4.79 -8.29 5.31
N ALA A 102 5.65 -7.99 4.32
CA ALA A 102 6.95 -7.38 4.56
C ALA A 102 6.81 -6.01 5.26
N SER A 103 5.84 -5.19 4.82
CA SER A 103 5.52 -3.91 5.46
C SER A 103 5.11 -4.10 6.92
N PHE A 104 4.24 -5.07 7.18
CA PHE A 104 3.77 -5.38 8.54
C PHE A 104 4.90 -5.87 9.45
N VAL A 105 5.75 -6.78 8.95
CA VAL A 105 6.94 -7.25 9.68
C VAL A 105 7.90 -6.09 9.95
N TYR A 106 8.14 -5.22 8.95
CA TYR A 106 8.99 -4.04 9.11
C TYR A 106 8.48 -3.12 10.23
N MET A 107 7.17 -2.86 10.27
CA MET A 107 6.52 -2.07 11.33
C MET A 107 6.76 -2.66 12.72
N ILE A 108 6.60 -3.97 12.87
CA ILE A 108 6.78 -4.67 14.15
C ILE A 108 8.25 -4.59 14.60
N VAL A 109 9.18 -4.95 13.72
CA VAL A 109 10.61 -5.04 14.04
C VAL A 109 11.19 -3.66 14.40
N HIS A 110 10.85 -2.63 13.63
CA HIS A 110 11.40 -1.29 13.82
C HIS A 110 10.54 -0.40 14.73
N ARG A 111 9.36 -0.88 15.17
CA ARG A 111 8.35 -0.09 15.90
C ARG A 111 8.03 1.24 15.21
N ARG A 112 8.00 1.22 13.87
CA ARG A 112 7.80 2.39 13.01
C ARG A 112 6.43 2.33 12.35
N VAL A 113 5.87 3.51 12.05
CA VAL A 113 4.60 3.68 11.33
C VAL A 113 4.83 4.57 10.10
N ALA A 114 4.05 4.41 9.04
CA ALA A 114 4.35 4.99 7.72
C ALA A 114 4.23 6.51 7.67
N ALA A 115 3.54 7.12 8.63
CA ALA A 115 3.27 8.54 8.63
C ALA A 115 4.19 9.34 9.55
N LEU A 116 4.40 10.59 9.12
CA LEU A 116 4.83 11.67 10.00
C LEU A 116 3.88 11.75 11.21
N SER A 117 4.42 12.12 12.37
CA SER A 117 3.58 12.31 13.55
C SER A 117 2.46 13.33 13.26
N CYS A 118 1.29 13.16 13.88
CA CYS A 118 0.16 14.07 13.73
C CYS A 118 0.56 15.53 14.03
N VAL A 119 1.43 15.72 15.03
CA VAL A 119 1.98 17.03 15.42
C VAL A 119 2.84 17.64 14.32
N ASP A 120 3.74 16.86 13.71
CA ASP A 120 4.61 17.36 12.63
C ASP A 120 3.82 17.68 11.37
N ALA A 121 2.83 16.84 11.03
CA ALA A 121 1.95 17.07 9.90
C ALA A 121 1.11 18.34 10.08
N HIS A 122 0.56 18.54 11.28
CA HIS A 122 -0.19 19.73 11.64
C HIS A 122 0.68 20.99 11.58
N ALA A 123 1.87 20.98 12.19
CA ALA A 123 2.81 22.09 12.17
C ALA A 123 3.24 22.46 10.73
N LYS A 124 3.51 21.46 9.88
CA LYS A 124 3.84 21.67 8.46
C LYS A 124 2.68 22.29 7.69
N LEU A 125 1.45 21.85 7.92
CA LEU A 125 0.27 22.41 7.25
C LEU A 125 -0.01 23.85 7.68
N MET A 126 0.10 24.16 8.97
CA MET A 126 -0.06 25.54 9.45
C MET A 126 0.96 26.47 8.80
N LYS A 127 2.24 26.07 8.75
CA LYS A 127 3.31 26.87 8.13
C LYS A 127 3.08 27.10 6.64
N ARG A 128 2.59 26.09 5.91
CA ARG A 128 2.40 26.17 4.45
C ARG A 128 1.13 26.92 4.03
N LYS A 129 0.04 26.76 4.77
CA LYS A 129 -1.28 27.29 4.37
C LYS A 129 -1.71 28.50 5.20
N GLN A 130 -0.94 28.89 6.21
CA GLN A 130 -1.26 30.00 7.12
C GLN A 130 -2.66 29.87 7.75
N TRP A 131 -3.09 28.62 7.98
CA TRP A 131 -4.39 28.33 8.57
C TRP A 131 -4.30 28.31 10.10
N GLY A 132 -5.36 28.79 10.75
CA GLY A 132 -5.51 28.67 12.21
C GLY A 132 -5.54 27.21 12.67
N ALA A 133 -5.06 26.97 13.90
CA ALA A 133 -4.86 25.61 14.43
C ALA A 133 -6.10 24.70 14.36
N LYS A 134 -7.28 25.24 14.68
CA LYS A 134 -8.55 24.50 14.65
C LYS A 134 -8.92 24.02 13.24
N LYS A 135 -8.79 24.91 12.24
CA LYS A 135 -9.08 24.58 10.83
C LYS A 135 -8.11 23.52 10.31
N THR A 136 -6.82 23.68 10.60
CA THR A 136 -5.78 22.71 10.21
C THR A 136 -6.02 21.35 10.84
N TRP A 137 -6.42 21.31 12.12
CA TRP A 137 -6.74 20.06 12.81
C TRP A 137 -7.92 19.35 12.14
N LEU A 138 -9.02 20.05 11.90
CA LEU A 138 -10.21 19.45 11.25
C LEU A 138 -9.90 18.92 9.85
N ILE A 139 -9.21 19.70 9.02
CA ILE A 139 -8.90 19.31 7.64
C ILE A 139 -7.95 18.10 7.62
N LEU A 140 -6.95 18.08 8.50
CA LEU A 140 -6.01 16.97 8.57
C LEU A 140 -6.70 15.66 8.95
N HIS A 141 -7.54 15.67 10.00
CA HIS A 141 -8.27 14.48 10.43
C HIS A 141 -9.32 14.06 9.42
N PHE A 142 -10.03 15.01 8.79
CA PHE A 142 -10.94 14.69 7.69
C PHE A 142 -10.19 14.02 6.53
N TYR A 143 -9.04 14.55 6.12
CA TYR A 143 -8.24 13.97 5.04
C TYR A 143 -7.76 12.56 5.38
N VAL A 144 -7.32 12.31 6.62
CA VAL A 144 -6.87 10.97 7.04
C VAL A 144 -8.05 10.01 7.18
N TYR A 145 -9.06 10.36 7.98
CA TYR A 145 -10.15 9.43 8.29
C TYR A 145 -11.11 9.20 7.14
N VAL A 146 -11.28 10.17 6.25
CA VAL A 146 -12.14 10.01 5.08
C VAL A 146 -11.30 9.70 3.85
N GLY A 147 -10.35 10.57 3.49
CA GLY A 147 -9.56 10.43 2.27
C GLY A 147 -8.65 9.21 2.27
N VAL A 148 -7.74 9.12 3.25
CA VAL A 148 -6.78 8.00 3.33
C VAL A 148 -7.49 6.68 3.61
N SER A 149 -8.52 6.66 4.48
CA SER A 149 -9.31 5.45 4.71
C SER A 149 -10.08 5.00 3.46
N ALA A 150 -10.75 5.92 2.74
CA ALA A 150 -11.49 5.55 1.52
C ALA A 150 -10.54 4.98 0.45
N LEU A 151 -9.36 5.59 0.29
CA LEU A 151 -8.32 5.06 -0.59
C LEU A 151 -7.83 3.69 -0.09
N GLY A 152 -7.60 3.53 1.20
CA GLY A 152 -7.22 2.27 1.82
C GLY A 152 -8.22 1.16 1.54
N VAL A 153 -9.52 1.44 1.70
CA VAL A 153 -10.61 0.51 1.40
C VAL A 153 -10.64 0.14 -0.08
N PHE A 154 -10.55 1.13 -0.98
CA PHE A 154 -10.50 0.88 -2.43
C PHE A 154 -9.32 -0.02 -2.82
N LEU A 155 -8.11 0.28 -2.32
CA LEU A 155 -6.91 -0.52 -2.62
C LEU A 155 -6.97 -1.91 -1.97
N THR A 156 -7.63 -2.04 -0.82
CA THR A 156 -7.92 -3.35 -0.22
C THR A 156 -8.87 -4.14 -1.09
N ALA A 157 -9.89 -3.49 -1.65
CA ALA A 157 -10.78 -4.15 -2.58
C ALA A 157 -10.05 -4.62 -3.84
N CYS A 158 -9.08 -3.85 -4.36
CA CYS A 158 -8.20 -4.31 -5.43
C CYS A 158 -7.37 -5.55 -5.04
N LEU A 159 -6.76 -5.57 -3.85
CA LEU A 159 -6.05 -6.75 -3.33
C LEU A 159 -6.97 -7.98 -3.26
N LEU A 160 -8.17 -7.78 -2.70
CA LEU A 160 -9.15 -8.84 -2.47
C LEU A 160 -9.87 -9.28 -3.75
N ASN A 161 -9.81 -8.49 -4.83
CA ASN A 161 -10.44 -8.83 -6.10
C ASN A 161 -9.90 -10.15 -6.69
N GLY A 162 -8.62 -10.44 -6.47
CA GLY A 162 -8.01 -11.72 -6.88
C GLY A 162 -8.52 -12.95 -6.10
N VAL A 163 -9.36 -12.76 -5.09
CA VAL A 163 -10.00 -13.83 -4.30
C VAL A 163 -11.51 -13.83 -4.49
N PHE A 164 -12.14 -12.65 -4.42
CA PHE A 164 -13.60 -12.52 -4.49
C PHE A 164 -14.17 -12.32 -5.89
N HIS A 165 -13.32 -12.01 -6.88
CA HIS A 165 -13.73 -11.91 -8.29
C HIS A 165 -14.85 -10.87 -8.53
N TRP A 166 -14.81 -9.73 -7.83
CA TRP A 166 -15.81 -8.67 -7.96
C TRP A 166 -15.72 -7.94 -9.31
N TRP A 167 -14.50 -7.74 -9.81
CA TRP A 167 -14.22 -7.10 -11.08
C TRP A 167 -13.43 -8.03 -11.97
N VAL A 168 -13.97 -8.25 -13.17
CA VAL A 168 -13.43 -9.16 -14.17
C VAL A 168 -13.29 -8.39 -15.47
N PHE A 169 -12.11 -8.48 -16.10
CA PHE A 169 -11.80 -7.74 -17.31
C PHE A 169 -11.56 -8.70 -18.46
N ALA A 170 -12.22 -8.46 -19.58
CA ALA A 170 -12.04 -9.24 -20.80
C ALA A 170 -10.80 -8.76 -21.57
N VAL A 171 -9.98 -9.69 -22.04
CA VAL A 171 -8.79 -9.42 -22.87
C VAL A 171 -8.91 -10.15 -24.20
N ALA A 172 -8.64 -9.43 -25.29
CA ALA A 172 -8.67 -9.99 -26.64
C ALA A 172 -7.45 -10.87 -26.95
N ARG A 173 -7.56 -11.70 -27.99
CA ARG A 173 -6.44 -12.52 -28.45
C ARG A 173 -5.30 -11.61 -28.95
N GLY A 174 -4.09 -11.81 -28.42
CA GLY A 174 -2.92 -10.98 -28.76
C GLY A 174 -2.77 -9.71 -27.93
N ASP A 175 -3.73 -9.36 -27.06
CA ASP A 175 -3.68 -8.16 -26.22
C ASP A 175 -2.89 -8.38 -24.92
N VAL A 176 -1.62 -8.76 -25.08
CA VAL A 176 -0.69 -9.01 -23.96
C VAL A 176 -0.45 -7.75 -23.13
N LEU A 177 -0.53 -6.57 -23.75
CA LEU A 177 -0.27 -5.30 -23.09
C LEU A 177 -1.36 -5.01 -22.07
N ASN A 178 -2.63 -5.18 -22.44
CA ASN A 178 -3.75 -4.96 -21.53
C ASN A 178 -3.76 -5.99 -20.39
N ALA A 179 -3.47 -7.26 -20.69
CA ALA A 179 -3.28 -8.29 -19.66
C ALA A 179 -2.20 -7.87 -18.64
N CYS A 180 -1.02 -7.43 -19.13
CA CYS A 180 0.04 -6.92 -18.26
C CYS A 180 -0.44 -5.71 -17.44
N LEU A 181 -1.01 -4.69 -18.08
CA LEU A 181 -1.40 -3.44 -17.43
C LEU A 181 -2.42 -3.67 -16.31
N ILE A 182 -3.44 -4.49 -16.56
CA ILE A 182 -4.45 -4.80 -15.55
C ILE A 182 -3.81 -5.58 -14.40
N SER A 183 -3.07 -6.65 -14.68
CA SER A 183 -2.42 -7.45 -13.62
C SER A 183 -1.44 -6.62 -12.78
N ILE A 184 -0.63 -5.78 -13.44
CA ILE A 184 0.29 -4.86 -12.78
C ILE A 184 -0.45 -3.84 -11.93
N TYR A 185 -1.56 -3.27 -12.44
CA TYR A 185 -2.38 -2.34 -11.69
C TYR A 185 -2.94 -2.98 -10.41
N PHE A 186 -3.51 -4.18 -10.50
CA PHE A 186 -4.05 -4.88 -9.33
C PHE A 186 -2.95 -5.28 -8.34
N CYS A 187 -1.79 -5.69 -8.84
CA CYS A 187 -0.61 -5.94 -8.02
C CYS A 187 -0.19 -4.67 -7.26
N PHE A 188 -0.03 -3.53 -7.95
CA PHE A 188 0.38 -2.28 -7.32
C PHE A 188 -0.62 -1.68 -6.37
N ALA A 189 -1.87 -1.60 -6.80
CA ALA A 189 -2.96 -1.15 -5.96
C ALA A 189 -3.01 -2.01 -4.68
N GLY A 190 -2.89 -3.33 -4.85
CA GLY A 190 -2.91 -4.28 -3.75
C GLY A 190 -1.72 -4.21 -2.80
N MET A 191 -0.57 -3.61 -3.16
CA MET A 191 0.61 -3.48 -2.28
C MET A 191 0.47 -2.39 -1.20
N MET A 192 -0.40 -1.41 -1.41
CA MET A 192 -0.51 -0.20 -0.57
C MET A 192 -1.41 -0.26 0.68
N PRO A 193 -2.38 -1.20 0.84
CA PRO A 193 -3.32 -1.18 1.96
C PRO A 193 -2.67 -1.11 3.35
N THR A 194 -1.69 -1.97 3.66
CA THR A 194 -1.04 -1.98 4.99
C THR A 194 -0.42 -0.63 5.32
N CYS A 195 0.22 0.02 4.33
CA CYS A 195 0.80 1.35 4.51
C CYS A 195 -0.28 2.37 4.87
N LEU A 196 -1.38 2.43 4.10
CA LEU A 196 -2.45 3.41 4.33
C LEU A 196 -3.18 3.19 5.66
N TYR A 197 -3.49 1.94 6.03
CA TYR A 197 -4.10 1.67 7.32
C TYR A 197 -3.16 1.97 8.49
N SER A 198 -1.84 1.81 8.31
CA SER A 198 -0.89 2.21 9.34
C SER A 198 -0.93 3.72 9.61
N VAL A 199 -1.11 4.54 8.58
CA VAL A 199 -1.29 5.99 8.72
C VAL A 199 -2.56 6.29 9.51
N VAL A 200 -3.68 5.67 9.16
CA VAL A 200 -4.97 5.88 9.87
C VAL A 200 -4.86 5.46 11.34
N LEU A 201 -4.24 4.30 11.61
CA LEU A 201 -4.05 3.79 12.96
C LEU A 201 -3.19 4.74 13.83
N GLN A 202 -2.15 5.34 13.26
CA GLN A 202 -1.32 6.31 13.98
C GLN A 202 -2.11 7.51 14.47
N TYR A 203 -3.01 8.04 13.64
CA TYR A 203 -3.86 9.17 13.99
C TYR A 203 -4.91 8.77 15.03
N ALA A 204 -5.51 7.58 14.88
CA ALA A 204 -6.45 7.05 15.87
C ALA A 204 -5.81 6.88 17.25
N VAL A 205 -4.60 6.28 17.31
CA VAL A 205 -3.85 6.13 18.56
C VAL A 205 -3.49 7.48 19.17
N PHE A 206 -3.08 8.45 18.35
CA PHE A 206 -2.80 9.81 18.80
C PHE A 206 -4.04 10.46 19.44
N ASP A 207 -5.20 10.40 18.77
CA ASP A 207 -6.44 10.99 19.25
C ASP A 207 -6.93 10.33 20.54
N VAL A 208 -6.87 9.01 20.62
CA VAL A 208 -7.21 8.25 21.83
C VAL A 208 -6.30 8.66 22.98
N THR A 209 -4.98 8.72 22.76
CA THR A 209 -4.02 9.12 23.78
C THR A 209 -4.25 10.56 24.25
N TYR A 210 -4.53 11.47 23.33
CA TYR A 210 -4.83 12.87 23.63
C TYR A 210 -6.11 13.01 24.46
N PHE A 211 -7.16 12.28 24.10
CA PHE A 211 -8.44 12.28 24.81
C PHE A 211 -8.30 11.74 26.24
N PHE A 212 -7.59 10.62 26.42
CA PHE A 212 -7.32 10.06 27.75
C PHE A 212 -6.50 11.01 28.62
N ARG A 213 -5.44 11.65 28.09
CA ARG A 213 -4.66 12.64 28.84
C ARG A 213 -5.48 13.85 29.27
N LYS A 214 -6.47 14.25 28.47
CA LYS A 214 -7.35 15.38 28.79
C LYS A 214 -8.35 15.04 29.90
N ILE A 215 -8.82 13.79 29.95
CA ILE A 215 -9.81 13.33 30.95
C ILE A 215 -9.14 12.89 32.25
N TYR A 216 -7.95 12.28 32.17
CA TYR A 216 -7.19 11.79 33.33
C TYR A 216 -5.79 12.41 33.36
N PRO A 217 -5.64 13.69 33.75
CA PRO A 217 -4.35 14.40 33.71
C PRO A 217 -3.35 13.96 34.80
N LYS A 218 -3.67 12.96 35.61
CA LYS A 218 -2.90 12.55 36.81
C LYS A 218 -2.39 11.11 36.80
N ILE A 219 -2.42 10.44 35.65
CA ILE A 219 -1.70 9.17 35.39
C ILE A 219 -0.74 9.43 34.23
#